data_AF-A0AAV5XMM5-F1
#
_entry.id   AF-A0AAV5XMM5-F1
#
_cell.length_a   1.000
_cell.length_b   1.000
_cell.length_c   1.000
_cell.angle_alpha   90.00
_cell.angle_beta   90.00
_cell.angle_gamma   90.00
#
_symmetry.space_group_name_H-M   'P 1'
#
loop_
_entity.id
_entity.type
_entity.pdbx_description
1 polymer ?
#
loop_
_entity_poly.entity_id
_entity_poly.type
_entity_poly.pdbx_seq_one_letter_code
_entity_poly.pdbx_strand_id
1 'polypeptide(L)'
;LQPFPGTLAVGIDPSDPSPRKGGVQDPMAPVSTLRPWKNASNMDVNELQEGTTLFVPIFLKGGLVWVGDAHCRQGTELNLTALECAYREIVMQLIVRKDMKLEWPRLETKTHWILMGYDEDLNKAMVIAAREMVDFLSKQKMVPLNRYEAYSVASMTTNCVVTQVVNIRKGVHCMIPKSVFVAKK
;
A
#
# COMPACT_ATOMS: atom_id res chain seq x y z
N LEU A 1 2.49 15.19 15.64
CA LEU A 1 2.89 13.77 15.61
C LEU A 1 2.46 13.11 14.28
N GLN A 2 1.24 13.33 13.77
CA GLN A 2 0.72 12.72 12.51
C GLN A 2 0.56 11.20 12.65
N PRO A 3 -0.36 10.76 13.52
CA PRO A 3 -0.46 9.36 13.86
C PRO A 3 -1.20 8.55 12.77
N PHE A 4 -0.74 7.33 12.48
CA PHE A 4 -1.30 6.46 11.42
C PHE A 4 -1.05 4.98 11.72
N PRO A 5 -1.96 4.06 11.31
CA PRO A 5 -1.77 2.64 11.56
C PRO A 5 -0.66 2.08 10.67
N GLY A 6 0.37 1.47 11.25
CA GLY A 6 1.40 0.71 10.54
C GLY A 6 0.81 -0.52 9.87
N THR A 7 -0.10 -1.21 10.57
CA THR A 7 -0.85 -2.36 10.05
C THR A 7 -2.32 -2.03 9.78
N LEU A 8 -2.74 -2.23 8.53
CA LEU A 8 -4.15 -2.32 8.14
C LEU A 8 -4.27 -3.39 7.05
N ALA A 9 -5.01 -4.47 7.27
CA ALA A 9 -5.18 -5.51 6.24
C ALA A 9 -6.61 -5.97 6.00
N VAL A 10 -6.80 -6.58 4.84
CA VAL A 10 -8.09 -7.07 4.34
C VAL A 10 -7.96 -8.53 3.94
N GLY A 11 -8.09 -9.42 4.93
CA GLY A 11 -8.02 -10.87 4.75
C GLY A 11 -6.63 -11.33 4.31
N ILE A 12 -6.28 -12.59 4.58
CA ILE A 12 -5.01 -13.12 4.07
C ILE A 12 -5.13 -13.41 2.57
N ASP A 13 -4.02 -13.23 1.84
CA ASP A 13 -3.87 -13.79 0.50
C ASP A 13 -3.49 -15.28 0.63
N PRO A 14 -4.34 -16.23 0.17
CA PRO A 14 -3.99 -17.65 0.16
C PRO A 14 -2.71 -17.95 -0.63
N SER A 15 -2.34 -17.05 -1.55
CA SER A 15 -1.14 -17.17 -2.38
C SER A 15 0.08 -16.46 -1.77
N ASP A 16 -0.02 -15.86 -0.58
CA ASP A 16 1.13 -15.31 0.12
C ASP A 16 2.15 -16.44 0.39
N PRO A 17 3.40 -16.34 -0.12
CA PRO A 17 4.42 -17.36 0.09
C PRO A 17 5.00 -17.38 1.51
N SER A 18 4.54 -16.50 2.40
CA SER A 18 5.00 -16.44 3.78
C SER A 18 4.77 -17.77 4.52
N PRO A 19 5.72 -18.17 5.39
CA PRO A 19 5.55 -19.36 6.20
C PRO A 19 4.32 -19.21 7.10
N ARG A 20 3.49 -20.25 7.11
CA ARG A 20 2.30 -20.32 7.97
C ARG A 20 2.70 -20.71 9.39
N LYS A 21 1.85 -20.37 10.36
CA LYS A 21 2.06 -20.67 11.78
C LYS A 21 2.38 -22.16 11.98
N GLY A 22 3.53 -22.46 12.58
CA GLY A 22 3.96 -23.84 12.83
C GLY A 22 4.37 -24.64 11.59
N GLY A 23 4.59 -23.99 10.44
CA GLY A 23 5.03 -24.66 9.21
C GLY A 23 3.94 -25.45 8.48
N VAL A 24 2.68 -25.26 8.86
CA VAL A 24 1.53 -25.91 8.20
C VAL A 24 1.42 -25.46 6.73
N GLN A 25 0.89 -26.34 5.88
CA GLN A 25 0.76 -26.08 4.44
C GLN A 25 -0.62 -25.56 4.03
N ASP A 26 -1.56 -25.45 4.97
CA ASP A 26 -2.88 -24.89 4.71
C ASP A 26 -2.76 -23.40 4.30
N PRO A 27 -3.17 -23.02 3.08
CA PRO A 27 -3.15 -21.63 2.61
C PRO A 27 -3.98 -20.68 3.48
N MET A 28 -4.93 -21.21 4.23
CA MET A 28 -5.80 -20.46 5.13
C MET A 28 -5.26 -20.33 6.55
N ALA A 29 -4.15 -20.99 6.86
CA ALA A 29 -3.52 -20.88 8.16
C ALA A 29 -2.96 -19.46 8.41
N PRO A 30 -2.91 -19.02 9.68
CA PRO A 30 -2.39 -17.70 10.03
C PRO A 30 -0.97 -17.47 9.54
N VAL A 31 -0.74 -16.26 9.02
CA VAL A 31 0.60 -15.73 8.72
C VAL A 31 1.00 -14.70 9.76
N SER A 32 2.30 -14.49 9.90
CA SER A 32 2.83 -13.44 10.76
C SER A 32 2.37 -12.06 10.29
N THR A 33 1.99 -11.22 11.24
CA THR A 33 1.59 -9.84 11.03
C THR A 33 2.74 -8.96 10.57
N LEU A 34 3.99 -9.36 10.81
CA LEU A 34 5.18 -8.55 10.57
C LEU A 34 5.39 -8.17 9.10
N ARG A 35 4.91 -8.99 8.15
CA ARG A 35 5.24 -8.81 6.73
C ARG A 35 4.16 -7.98 6.03
N PRO A 36 4.51 -6.92 5.29
CA PRO A 36 3.59 -6.35 4.31
C PRO A 36 3.29 -7.37 3.20
N TRP A 37 2.12 -7.24 2.59
CA TRP A 37 1.78 -7.97 1.39
C TRP A 37 0.67 -7.27 0.59
N LYS A 38 0.18 -7.95 -0.46
CA LYS A 38 -0.88 -7.47 -1.34
C LYS A 38 -2.19 -7.15 -0.62
N ASN A 39 -2.43 -7.73 0.55
CA ASN A 39 -3.57 -7.44 1.40
C ASN A 39 -3.35 -6.22 2.32
N ALA A 40 -2.39 -5.34 1.99
CA ALA A 40 -1.87 -4.24 2.79
C ALA A 40 -0.98 -4.71 3.97
N SER A 41 -1.57 -5.28 5.02
CA SER A 41 -0.84 -5.82 6.19
C SER A 41 0.06 -4.74 6.81
N ASN A 42 1.26 -5.10 7.30
CA ASN A 42 2.19 -4.16 7.94
C ASN A 42 2.89 -3.24 6.92
N MET A 43 2.18 -2.21 6.49
CA MET A 43 2.57 -1.33 5.38
C MET A 43 3.56 -0.26 5.78
N ASP A 44 3.40 0.32 6.97
CA ASP A 44 4.28 1.32 7.56
C ASP A 44 4.45 2.57 6.68
N VAL A 45 3.36 2.95 6.01
CA VAL A 45 3.34 4.09 5.08
C VAL A 45 2.86 5.35 5.78
N ASN A 46 3.77 6.33 5.91
CA ASN A 46 3.52 7.59 6.60
C ASN A 46 2.31 8.36 6.04
N GLU A 47 1.97 8.15 4.78
CA GLU A 47 0.89 8.83 4.07
C GLU A 47 -0.51 8.25 4.39
N LEU A 48 -0.62 7.15 5.15
CA LEU A 48 -1.90 6.59 5.64
C LEU A 48 -2.48 7.41 6.80
N GLN A 49 -2.58 8.71 6.60
CA GLN A 49 -3.10 9.65 7.58
C GLN A 49 -4.63 9.76 7.51
N GLU A 50 -5.21 10.45 8.50
CA GLU A 50 -6.62 10.85 8.45
C GLU A 50 -6.94 11.59 7.13
N GLY A 51 -8.04 11.18 6.48
CA GLY A 51 -8.47 11.71 5.18
C GLY A 51 -7.82 11.03 3.97
N THR A 52 -6.92 10.07 4.18
CA THR A 52 -6.42 9.20 3.10
C THR A 52 -7.39 8.04 2.85
N THR A 53 -7.59 7.70 1.58
CA THR A 53 -8.34 6.50 1.17
C THR A 53 -7.36 5.40 0.81
N LEU A 54 -7.48 4.23 1.45
CA LEU A 54 -6.72 3.03 1.12
C LEU A 54 -7.59 2.11 0.26
N PHE A 55 -7.04 1.65 -0.86
CA PHE A 55 -7.66 0.64 -1.71
C PHE A 55 -6.86 -0.66 -1.62
N VAL A 56 -7.54 -1.75 -1.26
CA VAL A 56 -6.91 -3.05 -1.00
C VAL A 56 -7.60 -4.14 -1.84
N PRO A 57 -6.85 -5.03 -2.50
CA PRO A 57 -7.40 -6.26 -3.07
C PRO A 57 -8.15 -7.10 -2.01
N ILE A 58 -9.30 -7.68 -2.38
CA ILE A 58 -10.07 -8.58 -1.51
C ILE A 58 -9.84 -10.02 -1.97
N PHE A 59 -9.14 -10.81 -1.15
CA PHE A 59 -8.85 -12.23 -1.44
C PHE A 59 -9.90 -13.18 -0.87
N LEU A 60 -10.57 -12.79 0.22
CA LEU A 60 -11.48 -13.64 0.97
C LEU A 60 -12.88 -13.01 1.07
N LYS A 61 -13.90 -13.87 1.08
CA LYS A 61 -15.29 -13.45 1.29
C LYS A 61 -15.41 -12.70 2.63
N GLY A 62 -16.06 -11.55 2.59
CA GLY A 62 -16.28 -10.70 3.77
C GLY A 62 -15.14 -9.73 4.09
N GLY A 63 -14.04 -9.73 3.33
CA GLY A 63 -12.94 -8.78 3.50
C GLY A 63 -12.06 -9.04 4.72
N LEU A 64 -12.62 -9.42 5.88
CA LEU A 64 -11.90 -9.75 7.11
C LEU A 64 -10.88 -8.66 7.49
N VAL A 65 -11.39 -7.46 7.75
CA VAL A 65 -10.59 -6.25 8.03
C VAL A 65 -10.06 -6.28 9.46
N TRP A 66 -8.78 -5.91 9.62
CA TRP A 66 -8.12 -5.74 10.91
C TRP A 66 -7.09 -4.61 10.83
N VAL A 67 -6.83 -3.98 11.97
CA VAL A 67 -5.94 -2.81 12.10
C VAL A 67 -5.19 -2.89 13.43
N GLY A 68 -3.98 -2.37 13.46
CA GLY A 68 -3.13 -2.32 14.65
C GLY A 68 -1.88 -1.49 14.41
N ASP A 69 -0.89 -1.68 15.28
CA ASP A 69 0.44 -1.08 15.15
C ASP A 69 0.40 0.45 15.02
N ALA A 70 -0.06 1.12 16.08
CA ALA A 70 -0.34 2.54 16.04
C ALA A 70 0.94 3.36 16.13
N HIS A 71 1.29 4.07 15.06
CA HIS A 71 2.46 4.93 15.04
C HIS A 71 2.07 6.36 15.35
N CYS A 72 2.78 7.00 16.28
CA CYS A 72 2.64 8.43 16.54
C CYS A 72 3.54 9.26 15.62
N ARG A 73 4.70 8.73 15.23
CA ARG A 73 5.58 9.34 14.24
C ARG A 73 6.52 8.27 13.67
N GLN A 74 6.75 8.32 12.37
CA GLN A 74 7.70 7.44 11.69
C GLN A 74 8.45 8.18 10.59
N GLY A 75 9.66 7.70 10.30
CA GLY A 75 10.46 8.03 9.12
C GLY A 75 10.41 6.86 8.12
N THR A 76 11.57 6.27 7.82
CA THR A 76 11.68 5.04 7.02
C THR A 76 11.91 3.80 7.90
N GLU A 77 11.47 3.86 9.16
CA GLU A 77 11.51 2.76 10.15
C GLU A 77 12.90 2.10 10.33
N LEU A 78 13.98 2.89 10.39
CA LEU A 78 15.36 2.35 10.36
C LEU A 78 15.72 1.45 11.53
N ASN A 79 15.13 1.67 12.70
CA ASN A 79 15.44 0.98 13.95
C ASN A 79 14.33 0.01 14.37
N LEU A 80 13.66 -0.62 13.39
CA LEU A 80 12.61 -1.62 13.55
C LEU A 80 11.23 -1.09 13.99
N THR A 81 11.17 0.04 14.70
CA THR A 81 9.91 0.55 15.25
C THR A 81 9.73 2.02 14.91
N ALA A 82 8.48 2.48 14.97
CA ALA A 82 8.14 3.88 15.00
C ALA A 82 8.31 4.46 16.42
N LEU A 83 7.87 5.71 16.59
CA LEU A 83 7.35 6.14 17.89
C LEU A 83 6.00 5.46 18.10
N GLU A 84 6.03 4.26 18.68
CA GLU A 84 4.83 3.46 18.97
C GLU A 84 3.92 4.16 19.97
N CYS A 85 2.61 4.09 19.73
CA CYS A 85 1.61 4.61 20.65
C CYS A 85 0.32 3.81 20.60
N ALA A 86 -0.77 4.39 21.12
CA ALA A 86 -2.08 3.77 21.12
C ALA A 86 -3.11 4.75 20.59
N TYR A 87 -4.01 4.27 19.73
CA TYR A 87 -5.20 5.02 19.37
C TYR A 87 -6.20 4.98 20.51
N ARG A 88 -6.78 6.14 20.83
CA ARG A 88 -8.04 6.17 21.58
C ARG A 88 -9.18 5.64 20.72
N GLU A 89 -9.20 6.00 19.45
CA GLU A 89 -10.22 5.61 18.48
C GLU A 89 -9.63 5.69 17.05
N ILE A 90 -10.09 4.80 16.16
CA ILE A 90 -9.88 4.90 14.72
C ILE A 90 -11.24 4.70 14.03
N VAL A 91 -11.63 5.65 13.19
CA VAL A 91 -12.90 5.59 12.44
C VAL A 91 -12.58 5.36 10.98
N MET A 92 -13.16 4.30 10.41
CA MET A 92 -12.97 3.91 9.02
C MET A 92 -14.33 3.68 8.35
N GLN A 93 -14.47 4.15 7.11
CA GLN A 93 -15.59 3.78 6.26
C GLN A 93 -15.15 2.70 5.28
N LEU A 94 -15.82 1.54 5.32
CA LEU A 94 -15.53 0.42 4.42
C LEU A 94 -16.49 0.45 3.24
N ILE A 95 -15.96 0.54 2.02
CA ILE A 95 -16.74 0.56 0.78
C ILE A 95 -16.23 -0.55 -0.15
N VAL A 96 -17.12 -1.46 -0.54
CA VAL A 96 -16.80 -2.53 -1.48
C VAL A 96 -16.90 -2.02 -2.91
N ARG A 97 -15.80 -2.07 -3.67
CA ARG A 97 -15.71 -1.65 -5.08
C ARG A 97 -15.65 -2.87 -6.00
N LYS A 98 -16.75 -3.19 -6.67
CA LYS A 98 -16.84 -4.31 -7.63
C LYS A 98 -16.31 -3.97 -9.02
N ASP A 99 -16.14 -2.69 -9.30
CA ASP A 99 -15.67 -2.11 -10.56
C ASP A 99 -14.14 -1.96 -10.63
N MET A 100 -13.43 -2.39 -9.59
CA MET A 100 -11.98 -2.26 -9.47
C MET A 100 -11.33 -3.61 -9.21
N LYS A 101 -10.26 -3.90 -9.95
CA LYS A 101 -9.37 -5.04 -9.68
C LYS A 101 -7.97 -4.52 -9.42
N LEU A 102 -7.40 -4.92 -8.29
CA LEU A 102 -6.09 -4.50 -7.81
C LEU A 102 -5.21 -5.73 -7.59
N GLU A 103 -3.91 -5.57 -7.85
CA GLU A 103 -2.90 -6.56 -7.47
C GLU A 103 -2.18 -6.15 -6.18
N TRP A 104 -1.95 -4.86 -5.98
CA TRP A 104 -1.30 -4.27 -4.81
C TRP A 104 -2.17 -3.19 -4.17
N PRO A 105 -1.98 -2.91 -2.86
CA PRO A 105 -2.63 -1.79 -2.21
C PRO A 105 -2.15 -0.45 -2.80
N ARG A 106 -3.01 0.55 -2.75
CA ARG A 106 -2.69 1.92 -3.13
C ARG A 106 -3.42 2.92 -2.25
N LEU A 107 -2.89 4.12 -2.14
CA LEU A 107 -3.49 5.21 -1.37
C LEU A 107 -3.86 6.37 -2.29
N GLU A 108 -4.90 7.08 -1.88
CA GLU A 108 -5.30 8.36 -2.42
C GLU A 108 -5.35 9.37 -1.28
N THR A 109 -4.48 10.38 -1.33
CA THR A 109 -4.54 11.53 -0.43
C THR A 109 -5.26 12.68 -1.12
N LYS A 110 -5.41 13.82 -0.42
CA LYS A 110 -5.94 15.04 -1.05
C LYS A 110 -5.13 15.48 -2.27
N THR A 111 -3.82 15.23 -2.27
CA THR A 111 -2.89 15.80 -3.25
C THR A 111 -2.23 14.76 -4.15
N HIS A 112 -2.17 13.49 -3.76
CA HIS A 112 -1.41 12.46 -4.49
C HIS A 112 -2.19 11.16 -4.68
N TRP A 113 -1.86 10.45 -5.76
CA TRP A 113 -2.03 9.00 -5.84
C TRP A 113 -0.72 8.33 -5.45
N ILE A 114 -0.80 7.26 -4.66
CA ILE A 114 0.36 6.56 -4.09
C ILE A 114 0.23 5.08 -4.37
N LEU A 115 1.22 4.51 -5.07
CA LEU A 115 1.23 3.12 -5.50
C LEU A 115 2.38 2.39 -4.82
N MET A 116 2.12 1.19 -4.32
CA MET A 116 3.01 0.52 -3.38
C MET A 116 3.62 -0.74 -3.99
N GLY A 117 4.82 -1.07 -3.55
CA GLY A 117 5.49 -2.33 -3.84
C GLY A 117 6.25 -2.83 -2.62
N TYR A 118 6.17 -4.14 -2.39
CA TYR A 118 6.84 -4.80 -1.28
C TYR A 118 7.53 -6.09 -1.74
N ASP A 119 8.78 -6.26 -1.33
CA ASP A 119 9.59 -7.44 -1.62
C ASP A 119 10.76 -7.52 -0.63
N GLU A 120 11.36 -8.69 -0.43
CA GLU A 120 12.57 -8.83 0.40
C GLU A 120 13.77 -8.06 -0.18
N ASP A 121 13.77 -7.85 -1.50
CA ASP A 121 14.69 -6.98 -2.23
C ASP A 121 14.06 -5.61 -2.51
N LEU A 122 14.69 -4.55 -2.01
CA LEU A 122 14.22 -3.17 -2.19
C LEU A 122 14.14 -2.76 -3.67
N ASN A 123 15.03 -3.29 -4.52
CA ASN A 123 14.99 -3.02 -5.96
C ASN A 123 13.75 -3.65 -6.62
N LYS A 124 13.37 -4.85 -6.18
CA LYS A 124 12.14 -5.48 -6.65
C LYS A 124 10.90 -4.74 -6.15
N ALA A 125 10.91 -4.28 -4.89
CA ALA A 125 9.86 -3.43 -4.35
C ALA A 125 9.69 -2.15 -5.19
N MET A 126 10.79 -1.49 -5.56
CA MET A 126 10.78 -0.33 -6.47
C MET A 126 10.19 -0.67 -7.84
N VAL A 127 10.60 -1.80 -8.45
CA VAL A 127 10.04 -2.26 -9.74
C VAL A 127 8.54 -2.51 -9.65
N ILE A 128 8.05 -3.08 -8.55
CA ILE A 128 6.63 -3.30 -8.32
C ILE A 128 5.90 -1.97 -8.21
N ALA A 129 6.36 -1.06 -7.35
CA ALA A 129 5.72 0.25 -7.14
C ALA A 129 5.66 1.08 -8.44
N ALA A 130 6.74 1.08 -9.21
CA ALA A 130 6.81 1.75 -10.51
C ALA A 130 5.86 1.11 -11.55
N ARG A 131 5.76 -0.22 -11.59
CA ARG A 131 4.82 -0.92 -12.48
C ARG A 131 3.37 -0.61 -12.11
N GLU A 132 3.04 -0.59 -10.82
CA GLU A 132 1.71 -0.22 -10.34
C GLU A 132 1.37 1.24 -10.70
N MET A 133 2.35 2.15 -10.64
CA MET A 133 2.18 3.53 -11.11
C MET A 133 1.84 3.59 -12.61
N VAL A 134 2.63 2.93 -13.45
CA VAL A 134 2.38 2.89 -14.90
C VAL A 134 1.04 2.26 -15.23
N ASP A 135 0.71 1.15 -14.55
CA ASP A 135 -0.57 0.47 -14.68
C ASP A 135 -1.73 1.39 -14.32
N PHE A 136 -1.64 2.08 -13.19
CA PHE A 136 -2.64 3.06 -12.77
C PHE A 136 -2.83 4.15 -13.82
N LEU A 137 -1.73 4.77 -14.28
CA LEU A 137 -1.77 5.85 -15.27
C LEU A 137 -2.34 5.42 -16.61
N SER A 138 -2.10 4.18 -17.05
CA SER A 138 -2.67 3.65 -18.30
C SER A 138 -4.15 3.25 -18.20
N LYS A 139 -4.65 2.96 -16.99
CA LYS A 139 -6.02 2.44 -16.76
C LYS A 139 -6.99 3.51 -16.27
N GLN A 140 -6.49 4.58 -15.66
CA GLN A 140 -7.32 5.70 -15.26
C GLN A 140 -7.99 6.37 -16.48
N LYS A 141 -9.13 7.02 -16.25
CA LYS A 141 -9.96 7.64 -17.31
C LYS A 141 -9.96 9.17 -17.30
N MET A 142 -9.17 9.80 -16.42
CA MET A 142 -9.02 11.26 -16.31
C MET A 142 -8.32 11.82 -17.54
N VAL A 143 -7.22 11.18 -17.98
CA VAL A 143 -6.45 11.55 -19.17
C VAL A 143 -6.13 10.28 -19.96
N PRO A 144 -6.58 10.11 -21.21
CA PRO A 144 -6.23 8.93 -22.00
C PRO A 144 -4.72 8.86 -22.22
N LEU A 145 -4.09 7.76 -21.79
CA LEU A 145 -2.66 7.50 -21.98
C LEU A 145 -2.49 6.04 -22.39
N ASN A 146 -1.70 5.78 -23.42
CA ASN A 146 -1.19 4.44 -23.65
C ASN A 146 -0.08 4.10 -22.64
N ARG A 147 0.34 2.83 -22.59
CA ARG A 147 1.32 2.38 -21.59
C ARG A 147 2.68 3.07 -21.69
N TYR A 148 3.14 3.40 -22.91
CA TYR A 148 4.41 4.10 -23.11
C TYR A 148 4.33 5.55 -22.64
N GLU A 149 3.24 6.25 -22.96
CA GLU A 149 2.99 7.62 -22.48
C GLU A 149 2.87 7.66 -20.95
N ALA A 150 2.12 6.71 -20.37
CA ALA A 150 2.02 6.55 -18.93
C ALA A 150 3.39 6.36 -18.26
N TYR A 151 4.27 5.57 -18.88
CA TYR A 151 5.62 5.37 -18.37
C TYR A 151 6.49 6.63 -18.48
N SER A 152 6.42 7.36 -19.59
CA SER A 152 7.10 8.64 -19.75
C SER A 152 6.62 9.67 -18.71
N VAL A 153 5.32 9.80 -18.49
CA VAL A 153 4.75 10.69 -17.47
C VAL A 153 5.21 10.28 -16.08
N ALA A 154 5.14 8.99 -15.73
CA ALA A 154 5.60 8.48 -14.44
C ALA A 154 7.06 8.87 -14.18
N SER A 155 7.95 8.67 -15.16
CA SER A 155 9.39 8.97 -15.04
C SER A 155 9.68 10.44 -14.70
N MET A 156 8.86 11.39 -15.17
CA MET A 156 9.09 12.82 -14.98
C MET A 156 8.35 13.42 -13.78
N THR A 157 7.27 12.78 -13.32
CA THR A 157 6.32 13.40 -12.38
C THR A 157 6.09 12.59 -11.11
N THR A 158 6.65 11.39 -11.02
CA THR A 158 6.51 10.50 -9.87
C THR A 158 7.77 10.52 -9.01
N ASN A 159 7.59 10.66 -7.70
CA ASN A 159 8.64 10.45 -6.72
C ASN A 159 8.43 9.13 -6.00
N CYS A 160 9.43 8.25 -6.00
CA CYS A 160 9.38 7.00 -5.26
C CYS A 160 10.26 7.08 -4.01
N VAL A 161 9.69 6.68 -2.88
CA VAL A 161 10.29 6.81 -1.55
C VAL A 161 10.28 5.44 -0.87
N VAL A 162 11.32 5.16 -0.09
CA VAL A 162 11.39 3.96 0.75
C VAL A 162 10.36 4.10 1.88
N THR A 163 9.46 3.13 1.98
CA THR A 163 8.42 3.07 3.02
C THR A 163 9.02 2.63 4.34
N GLN A 164 9.62 1.43 4.35
CA GLN A 164 10.37 0.84 5.44
C GLN A 164 11.37 -0.20 4.92
N VAL A 165 12.33 -0.62 5.76
CA VAL A 165 13.38 -1.58 5.38
C VAL A 165 13.59 -2.74 6.38
N VAL A 166 12.67 -2.92 7.33
CA VAL A 166 12.90 -3.77 8.52
C VAL A 166 11.93 -4.96 8.63
N ASN A 167 10.85 -4.98 7.84
CA ASN A 167 9.73 -5.91 8.03
C ASN A 167 9.82 -7.19 7.19
N ILE A 168 11.05 -7.67 6.99
CA ILE A 168 11.45 -8.81 6.13
C ILE A 168 11.23 -8.48 4.65
N ARG A 169 10.00 -8.12 4.26
CA ARG A 169 9.69 -7.46 3.00
C ARG A 169 9.81 -5.96 3.20
N LYS A 170 10.67 -5.34 2.41
CA LYS A 170 10.94 -3.91 2.38
C LYS A 170 9.90 -3.23 1.48
N GLY A 171 9.58 -1.99 1.78
CA GLY A 171 8.56 -1.23 1.05
C GLY A 171 9.14 -0.07 0.25
N VAL A 172 8.59 0.15 -0.94
CA VAL A 172 8.74 1.39 -1.71
C VAL A 172 7.34 1.84 -2.13
N HIS A 173 7.07 3.13 -2.05
CA HIS A 173 5.84 3.71 -2.60
C HIS A 173 6.17 4.86 -3.53
N CYS A 174 5.45 4.93 -4.65
CA CYS A 174 5.59 5.93 -5.69
C CYS A 174 4.40 6.87 -5.68
N MET A 175 4.67 8.17 -5.62
CA MET A 175 3.67 9.23 -5.49
C MET A 175 3.61 10.09 -6.74
N ILE A 176 2.41 10.27 -7.30
CA ILE A 176 2.17 11.24 -8.38
C ILE A 176 1.18 12.32 -7.90
N PRO A 177 1.49 13.62 -8.08
CA PRO A 177 0.58 14.67 -7.68
C PRO A 177 -0.64 14.72 -8.61
N LYS A 178 -1.83 14.88 -8.04
CA LYS A 178 -3.10 14.98 -8.77
C LYS A 178 -3.12 16.18 -9.72
N SER A 179 -2.33 17.23 -9.44
CA SER A 179 -2.20 18.40 -10.31
C SER A 179 -1.61 18.11 -11.69
N VAL A 180 -1.00 16.93 -11.90
CA VAL A 180 -0.55 16.48 -13.23
C VAL A 180 -1.75 16.26 -14.16
N PHE A 181 -2.90 15.85 -13.61
CA PHE A 181 -4.14 15.74 -14.36
C PHE A 181 -4.85 17.10 -14.35
N VAL A 182 -4.47 17.98 -15.27
CA VAL A 182 -5.20 19.24 -15.44
C VAL A 182 -6.61 18.95 -15.98
N ALA A 183 -7.61 19.61 -15.40
CA ALA A 183 -8.95 19.60 -15.97
C ALA A 183 -8.89 20.16 -17.39
N LYS A 184 -9.68 19.61 -18.33
CA LYS A 184 -9.96 20.31 -19.58
C LYS A 184 -10.52 21.68 -19.21
N LYS A 185 -9.81 22.74 -19.63
CA LYS A 185 -10.42 24.07 -19.72
C LYS A 185 -11.56 24.04 -20.75
#